data_AF-A0A6M9PZ40-F1
#
_entry.id   AF-A0A6M9PZ40-F1
#
_cell.length_a   1.000
_cell.length_b   1.000
_cell.length_c   1.000
_cell.angle_alpha   90.00
_cell.angle_beta   90.00
_cell.angle_gamma   90.00
#
_symmetry.space_group_name_H-M   'P 1'
#
loop_
_entity.id
_entity.type
_entity.pdbx_description
1 polymer ?
#
loop_
_entity_poly.entity_id
_entity_poly.type
_entity_poly.pdbx_seq_one_letter_code
_entity_poly.pdbx_strand_id
1 'polypeptide(L)' 'MNRLRNILFCYRLLMLVVVMSLCACASIPDQNVDLAKNNLTSFKKDLKECKEDYPETGSGVHVRQWEGCMNLKGWK' A
#
# COMPACT_ATOMS: atom_id res chain seq x y z
N MET A 1 23.03 13.69 -33.80
CA MET A 1 22.51 14.47 -32.64
C MET A 1 21.17 13.96 -32.10
N ASN A 2 20.17 13.61 -32.94
CA ASN A 2 18.84 13.17 -32.46
C ASN A 2 18.85 11.84 -31.69
N ARG A 3 19.70 10.86 -32.07
CA ARG A 3 19.83 9.59 -31.32
C ARG A 3 20.33 9.78 -29.89
N LEU A 4 21.33 10.63 -29.67
CA LEU A 4 21.89 10.88 -28.34
C LEU A 4 20.87 11.59 -27.43
N ARG A 5 20.11 12.52 -28.00
CA ARG A 5 19.01 13.22 -27.31
C ARG A 5 17.90 12.26 -26.88
N ASN A 6 17.53 11.30 -27.72
CA ASN A 6 16.50 10.31 -27.39
C ASN A 6 16.97 9.33 -26.30
N ILE A 7 18.24 8.90 -26.33
CA ILE A 7 18.83 8.05 -25.28
C ILE A 7 18.83 8.79 -23.93
N LEU A 8 19.25 10.05 -23.92
CA LEU A 8 19.25 10.88 -22.72
C LEU A 8 17.82 11.11 -22.17
N PHE A 9 16.84 11.24 -23.06
CA PHE A 9 15.43 11.37 -22.70
C PHE A 9 14.88 10.10 -22.04
N CYS A 10 15.12 8.93 -22.64
CA CYS A 10 14.70 7.65 -22.06
C CYS A 10 15.34 7.41 -20.68
N TYR A 11 16.62 7.75 -20.52
CA TYR A 11 17.31 7.62 -19.23
C TYR A 11 16.68 8.49 -18.15
N ARG A 12 16.36 9.76 -18.46
CA ARG A 12 15.64 10.64 -17.52
C ARG A 12 14.27 10.10 -17.17
N LEU A 13 13.54 9.56 -18.13
CA LEU A 13 12.20 8.99 -17.93
C LEU A 13 12.28 7.74 -17.05
N LEU A 14 13.27 6.88 -17.27
CA LEU A 14 13.54 5.70 -16.44
C LEU A 14 13.84 6.09 -14.98
N MET A 15 14.71 7.08 -14.78
CA MET A 15 15.05 7.58 -13.45
C MET A 15 13.83 8.13 -12.71
N LEU A 16 12.94 8.86 -13.40
CA LEU A 16 11.70 9.37 -12.82
C LEU A 16 10.76 8.23 -12.39
N VAL A 17 10.60 7.19 -13.20
CA VAL A 17 9.76 6.02 -12.86
C VAL A 17 10.29 5.30 -11.61
N VAL A 18 11.61 5.11 -11.51
CA VAL A 18 12.24 4.48 -10.35
C VAL A 18 11.99 5.30 -9.08
N VAL A 19 12.17 6.62 -9.13
CA VAL A 19 11.91 7.50 -7.97
C VAL A 19 10.44 7.45 -7.54
N MET A 20 9.49 7.43 -8.47
CA MET A 20 8.06 7.34 -8.14
C MET A 20 7.68 5.99 -7.51
N SER A 21 8.30 4.90 -7.94
CA SER A 21 8.01 3.57 -7.40
C SER A 21 8.47 3.38 -5.94
N LEU A 22 9.49 4.12 -5.49
CA LEU A 22 9.98 4.07 -4.11
C LEU A 22 9.04 4.74 -3.09
N CYS A 23 8.09 5.58 -3.54
CA CYS A 23 7.14 6.26 -2.66
C CYS A 23 5.84 5.46 -2.41
N ALA A 24 5.71 4.25 -2.96
CA ALA A 24 4.50 3.44 -2.86
C ALA A 24 4.50 2.47 -1.65
N CYS A 25 5.11 2.84 -0.53
CA CYS A 25 5.01 2.07 0.71
C CYS A 25 3.64 2.29 1.37
N ALA A 26 2.64 1.50 1.00
CA ALA A 26 1.41 1.35 1.79
C ALA A 26 1.63 0.21 2.79
N SER A 27 1.82 0.53 4.07
CA SER A 27 1.89 -0.46 5.16
C SER A 27 0.54 -0.56 5.84
N ILE A 28 0.00 -1.77 5.94
CA ILE A 28 -1.15 -2.05 6.80
C ILE A 28 -0.69 -1.90 8.27
N PRO A 29 -1.44 -1.18 9.13
CA PRO A 29 -1.08 -0.97 10.53
C PRO A 29 -1.05 -2.31 11.30
N ASP A 30 -0.04 -2.50 12.16
CA ASP A 30 0.24 -3.79 12.82
C ASP A 30 0.10 -3.77 14.34
N GLN A 31 -0.17 -2.60 14.95
CA GLN A 31 -0.37 -2.47 16.40
C GLN A 31 -1.81 -2.09 16.73
N ASN A 32 -2.48 -2.86 17.58
CA ASN A 32 -3.80 -2.46 18.08
C ASN A 32 -3.68 -1.64 19.37
N VAL A 33 -4.46 -0.56 19.48
CA VAL A 33 -4.59 0.25 20.71
C VAL A 33 -5.13 -0.58 21.87
N ASP A 34 -5.98 -1.57 21.61
CA ASP A 34 -6.44 -2.54 22.59
C ASP A 34 -5.40 -3.67 22.74
N LEU A 35 -4.75 -3.73 23.90
CA LEU A 35 -3.74 -4.74 24.23
C LEU A 35 -4.27 -6.17 24.14
N ALA A 36 -5.56 -6.41 24.41
CA ALA A 36 -6.16 -7.73 24.29
C ALA A 36 -6.28 -8.17 22.82
N LYS A 37 -6.40 -7.20 21.91
CA LYS A 37 -6.48 -7.42 20.46
C LYS A 37 -5.14 -7.28 19.74
N ASN A 38 -4.09 -6.79 20.40
CA ASN A 38 -2.77 -6.62 19.81
C ASN A 38 -2.02 -7.96 19.66
N ASN A 39 -2.59 -8.86 18.85
CA ASN A 39 -2.08 -10.20 18.60
C ASN A 39 -2.41 -10.63 17.15
N LEU A 40 -1.69 -11.64 16.66
CA LEU A 40 -1.80 -12.10 15.27
C LEU A 40 -3.18 -12.64 14.91
N THR A 41 -3.90 -13.24 15.86
CA THR A 41 -5.21 -13.85 15.63
C THR A 41 -6.25 -12.77 15.35
N SER A 42 -6.29 -11.75 16.21
CA SER A 42 -7.14 -10.57 16.04
C SER A 42 -6.79 -9.81 14.77
N PHE A 43 -5.50 -9.61 14.48
CA PHE A 43 -5.04 -8.96 13.26
C PHE A 43 -5.57 -9.66 12.00
N LYS A 44 -5.39 -10.99 11.90
CA LYS A 44 -5.83 -11.76 10.74
C LYS A 44 -7.34 -11.73 10.56
N LYS A 45 -8.09 -11.79 11.67
CA LYS A 45 -9.55 -11.70 11.65
C LYS A 45 -10.00 -10.34 11.10
N ASP A 46 -9.51 -9.26 11.70
CA ASP A 46 -9.89 -7.90 11.33
C ASP A 46 -9.48 -7.58 9.88
N LEU A 47 -8.27 -7.97 9.47
CA LEU A 47 -7.81 -7.79 8.10
C LEU A 47 -8.63 -8.60 7.10
N LYS A 48 -9.07 -9.81 7.47
CA LYS A 48 -9.94 -10.63 6.62
C LYS A 48 -11.30 -9.95 6.43
N GLU A 49 -11.92 -9.47 7.51
CA GLU A 49 -13.19 -8.73 7.44
C GLU A 49 -13.04 -7.48 6.54
N CYS A 50 -11.95 -6.73 6.69
CA CYS A 50 -11.67 -5.57 5.83
C CYS A 50 -11.50 -5.95 4.34
N LYS A 51 -10.96 -7.13 4.05
CA LYS A 51 -10.84 -7.65 2.67
C LYS A 51 -12.16 -8.12 2.09
N GLU A 52 -13.05 -8.65 2.93
CA GLU A 52 -14.40 -9.06 2.52
C GLU A 52 -15.27 -7.83 2.22
N ASP A 53 -15.15 -6.76 3.03
CA ASP A 53 -15.85 -5.49 2.80
C ASP A 53 -15.30 -4.70 1.59
N TYR A 54 -13.98 -4.77 1.37
CA TYR A 54 -13.28 -4.09 0.27
C TYR A 54 -12.52 -5.10 -0.59
N PRO A 55 -13.19 -5.83 -1.50
CA PRO A 55 -12.54 -6.86 -2.31
C PRO A 55 -11.44 -6.28 -3.20
N GLU A 56 -10.49 -7.15 -3.56
CA GLU A 56 -9.40 -6.79 -4.45
C GLU A 56 -9.93 -6.27 -5.79
N THR A 57 -9.37 -5.13 -6.22
CA THR A 57 -9.69 -4.47 -7.49
C THR A 57 -8.39 -4.22 -8.24
N GLY A 58 -8.40 -4.36 -9.57
CA GLY A 58 -7.21 -4.22 -10.42
C GLY A 58 -6.52 -2.84 -10.40
N SER A 59 -7.10 -1.86 -9.69
CA SER A 59 -6.54 -0.52 -9.50
C SER A 59 -5.61 -0.38 -8.29
N GLY A 60 -5.59 -1.37 -7.38
CA GLY A 60 -4.82 -1.27 -6.11
C GLY A 60 -5.45 -0.35 -5.06
N VAL A 61 -6.57 0.32 -5.36
CA VAL A 61 -7.26 1.26 -4.44
C VAL A 61 -7.73 0.55 -3.16
N HIS A 62 -8.05 -0.74 -3.26
CA HIS A 62 -8.47 -1.58 -2.14
C HIS A 62 -7.45 -1.62 -0.99
N VAL A 63 -6.15 -1.45 -1.26
CA VAL A 63 -5.11 -1.47 -0.20
C VAL A 63 -5.29 -0.31 0.78
N ARG A 64 -5.59 0.89 0.27
CA ARG A 64 -5.90 2.06 1.13
C ARG A 64 -7.22 1.90 1.86
N GLN A 65 -8.17 1.19 1.28
CA GLN A 65 -9.44 0.90 1.95
C GLN A 65 -9.24 -0.09 3.11
N TRP A 66 -8.38 -1.08 2.94
CA TRP A 66 -7.98 -1.98 4.03
C TRP A 66 -7.29 -1.24 5.17
N GLU A 67 -6.35 -0.34 4.83
CA GLU A 67 -5.69 0.51 5.82
C GLU A 67 -6.70 1.35 6.61
N GLY A 68 -7.62 2.03 5.92
CA GLY A 68 -8.70 2.80 6.56
C GLY A 68 -9.61 1.95 7.45
N CYS A 69 -9.98 0.76 6.99
CA CYS A 69 -10.78 -0.19 7.77
C CYS A 69 -10.06 -0.68 9.03
N MET A 70 -8.77 -1.00 8.92
CA MET A 70 -7.95 -1.41 10.06
C MET A 70 -7.80 -0.27 11.08
N ASN A 71 -7.60 0.97 10.62
CA ASN A 71 -7.59 2.16 11.48
C ASN A 71 -8.89 2.32 12.28
N LEU A 72 -10.05 2.09 11.66
CA LEU A 72 -11.36 2.13 12.33
C LEU A 72 -11.50 1.01 13.39
N LYS A 73 -10.83 -0.12 13.19
CA LYS A 73 -10.77 -1.24 14.15
C LYS A 73 -9.71 -1.05 15.25
N GLY A 74 -9.03 0.10 15.26
CA GLY A 74 -8.06 0.48 16.31
C GLY A 74 -6.63 0.04 16.03
N TRP A 75 -6.31 -0.43 14.82
CA TRP A 75 -4.94 -0.70 14.39
C TRP A 75 -4.23 0.59 13.97
N LYS A 76 -2.95 0.75 14.30
CA LYS A 76 -2.10 1.89 13.95
C LYS A 76 -0.69 1.43 13.55
#